data_AF-A0A143WZC5-F1
#
_entry.id   AF-A0A143WZC5-F1
#
_cell.length_a   1.000
_cell.length_b   1.000
_cell.length_c   1.000
_cell.angle_alpha   90.00
_cell.angle_beta   90.00
_cell.angle_gamma   90.00
#
_symmetry.space_group_name_H-M   'P 1'
#
loop_
_entity.id
_entity.type
_entity.pdbx_description
1 polymer ?
#
loop_
_entity_poly.entity_id
_entity_poly.type
_entity_poly.pdbx_seq_one_letter_code
_entity_poly.pdbx_strand_id
1 'polypeptide(L)'
;MKLLIQSDDYGITKAVSCGIIEGIKNGVIRCTGLFVNMPSSEDAAKMITDYPEVCLGIDINLVAGKPVSDPAKVPSLIKENGYFYDSRERRKRDQECESHDHMDEAETYLEAKAQIERFIALTGKKPEYLHGHAYGSPTITKVHERLSAEYGIPMTQKILADHHVKMAKSWYTVPFSLEQQLSLSTKDFLLADRGEILGSEMAAIISHCGYVDAPLFEVSSFTMIRAKDLEAMVSDEMKAWIKENHIELITYRDLQAD
;
A
#
# COMPACT_ATOMS: atom_id res chain seq x y z
N MET A 1 -18.21 10.05 11.80
CA MET A 1 -16.78 10.20 11.48
C MET A 1 -16.56 9.91 10.00
N LYS A 2 -15.46 10.40 9.41
CA LYS A 2 -15.02 10.00 8.07
C LYS A 2 -13.98 8.89 8.15
N LEU A 3 -14.08 7.88 7.30
CA LEU A 3 -13.18 6.74 7.30
C LEU A 3 -12.64 6.46 5.90
N LEU A 4 -11.32 6.51 5.77
CA LEU A 4 -10.60 6.05 4.59
C LEU A 4 -10.26 4.57 4.76
N ILE A 5 -10.65 3.74 3.78
CA ILE A 5 -10.27 2.31 3.75
C ILE A 5 -9.44 2.05 2.51
N GLN A 6 -8.16 1.79 2.72
CA GLN A 6 -7.17 1.47 1.71
C GLN A 6 -6.78 -0.01 1.81
N SER A 7 -6.60 -0.65 0.65
CA SER A 7 -5.85 -1.91 0.60
C SER A 7 -4.58 -1.73 -0.22
N ASP A 8 -3.45 -2.03 0.37
CA ASP A 8 -2.13 -1.93 -0.27
C ASP A 8 -1.85 -3.14 -1.17
N ASP A 9 -0.80 -3.02 -1.97
CA ASP A 9 -0.19 -4.08 -2.77
C ASP A 9 -1.01 -4.52 -4.01
N TYR A 10 -1.84 -3.63 -4.56
CA TYR A 10 -2.55 -3.95 -5.79
C TYR A 10 -1.57 -4.16 -6.95
N GLY A 11 -1.68 -5.27 -7.66
CA GLY A 11 -0.71 -5.64 -8.69
C GLY A 11 0.51 -6.41 -8.20
N ILE A 12 0.68 -6.69 -6.89
CA ILE A 12 1.81 -7.49 -6.39
C ILE A 12 1.81 -8.91 -6.97
N THR A 13 0.63 -9.54 -6.99
CA THR A 13 0.34 -10.76 -7.73
C THR A 13 -1.06 -10.68 -8.33
N LYS A 14 -1.39 -11.60 -9.23
CA LYS A 14 -2.73 -11.66 -9.82
C LYS A 14 -3.78 -12.02 -8.77
N ALA A 15 -3.51 -12.99 -7.89
CA ALA A 15 -4.47 -13.38 -6.86
C ALA A 15 -4.74 -12.25 -5.85
N VAL A 16 -3.70 -11.51 -5.45
CA VAL A 16 -3.88 -10.33 -4.58
C VAL A 16 -4.75 -9.29 -5.27
N SER A 17 -4.46 -8.97 -6.53
CA SER A 17 -5.25 -8.02 -7.31
C SER A 17 -6.73 -8.43 -7.41
N CYS A 18 -7.01 -9.71 -7.70
CA CYS A 18 -8.39 -10.22 -7.73
C CYS A 18 -9.09 -10.11 -6.37
N GLY A 19 -8.39 -10.37 -5.26
CA GLY A 19 -8.97 -10.22 -3.93
C GLY A 19 -9.24 -8.75 -3.57
N ILE A 20 -8.36 -7.81 -3.96
CA ILE A 20 -8.62 -6.38 -3.78
C ILE A 20 -9.83 -5.94 -4.61
N ILE A 21 -9.96 -6.40 -5.87
CA ILE A 21 -11.15 -6.15 -6.70
C ILE A 21 -12.41 -6.71 -6.04
N GLU A 22 -12.36 -7.89 -5.43
CA GLU A 22 -13.48 -8.44 -4.66
C GLU A 22 -13.86 -7.52 -3.49
N GLY A 23 -12.87 -7.04 -2.73
CA GLY A 23 -13.09 -6.10 -1.62
C GLY A 23 -13.58 -4.71 -2.05
N ILE A 24 -13.29 -4.28 -3.28
CA ILE A 24 -13.85 -3.09 -3.91
C ILE A 24 -15.32 -3.34 -4.29
N LYS A 25 -15.55 -4.39 -5.08
CA LYS A 25 -16.84 -4.69 -5.72
C LYS A 25 -17.92 -5.04 -4.70
N ASN A 26 -17.57 -5.89 -3.74
CA ASN A 26 -18.52 -6.47 -2.78
C ASN A 26 -18.29 -5.97 -1.35
N GLY A 27 -17.33 -5.07 -1.15
CA GLY A 27 -16.89 -4.63 0.16
C GLY A 27 -16.74 -3.11 0.29
N VAL A 28 -15.88 -2.73 1.23
CA VAL A 28 -15.76 -1.35 1.73
C VAL A 28 -14.46 -0.66 1.31
N ILE A 29 -13.61 -1.31 0.50
CA ILE A 29 -12.36 -0.74 0.01
C ILE A 29 -12.67 0.38 -0.99
N ARG A 30 -12.05 1.54 -0.81
CA ARG A 30 -12.21 2.70 -1.72
C ARG A 30 -10.90 3.32 -2.19
N CYS A 31 -9.77 2.91 -1.63
CA CYS A 31 -8.44 3.32 -2.08
C CYS A 31 -7.53 2.09 -2.29
N THR A 32 -6.66 2.14 -3.29
CA THR A 32 -5.62 1.11 -3.46
C THR A 32 -4.41 1.66 -4.23
N GLY A 33 -3.23 1.12 -3.94
CA GLY A 33 -1.97 1.52 -4.58
C GLY A 33 -1.46 0.47 -5.56
N LEU A 34 -1.25 0.86 -6.82
CA LEU A 34 -0.73 -0.04 -7.85
C LEU A 34 0.78 -0.21 -7.71
N PHE A 35 1.24 -1.45 -7.57
CA PHE A 35 2.59 -1.87 -7.88
C PHE A 35 2.75 -1.91 -9.39
N VAL A 36 3.78 -1.23 -9.89
CA VAL A 36 4.04 -1.15 -11.35
C VAL A 36 5.21 -2.03 -11.79
N ASN A 37 6.03 -2.50 -10.86
CA ASN A 37 7.26 -3.23 -11.13
C ASN A 37 7.10 -4.77 -11.12
N MET A 38 5.85 -5.24 -10.97
CA MET A 38 5.53 -6.65 -10.80
C MET A 38 5.01 -7.27 -12.11
N PRO A 39 5.17 -8.58 -12.33
CA PRO A 39 4.65 -9.23 -13.54
C PRO A 39 3.14 -9.04 -13.74
N SER A 40 2.36 -8.92 -12.66
CA SER A 40 0.91 -8.72 -12.71
C SER A 40 0.45 -7.26 -12.88
N SER A 41 1.36 -6.29 -12.90
CA SER A 41 1.01 -4.87 -12.92
C SER A 41 0.16 -4.46 -14.12
N GLU A 42 0.40 -5.03 -15.30
CA GLU A 42 -0.36 -4.71 -16.51
C GLU A 42 -1.79 -5.25 -16.44
N ASP A 43 -1.97 -6.50 -15.99
CA ASP A 43 -3.30 -7.09 -15.79
C ASP A 43 -4.07 -6.31 -14.71
N ALA A 44 -3.40 -5.92 -13.62
CA ALA A 44 -3.99 -5.11 -12.56
C ALA A 44 -4.43 -3.72 -13.08
N ALA A 45 -3.58 -3.03 -13.84
CA ALA A 45 -3.94 -1.75 -14.44
C ALA A 45 -5.17 -1.84 -15.37
N LYS A 46 -5.37 -2.98 -16.06
CA LYS A 46 -6.57 -3.23 -16.86
C LYS A 46 -7.80 -3.55 -16.01
N MET A 47 -7.67 -4.38 -14.97
CA MET A 47 -8.81 -4.79 -14.14
C MET A 47 -9.44 -3.61 -13.38
N ILE A 48 -8.64 -2.65 -12.90
CA ILE A 48 -9.14 -1.54 -12.10
C ILE A 48 -9.94 -0.50 -12.91
N THR A 49 -9.88 -0.53 -14.25
CA THR A 49 -10.62 0.44 -15.08
C THR A 49 -12.14 0.29 -14.97
N ASP A 50 -12.61 -0.90 -14.57
CA ASP A 50 -14.02 -1.18 -14.35
C ASP A 50 -14.56 -0.54 -13.06
N TYR A 51 -13.71 0.10 -12.25
CA TYR A 51 -14.02 0.66 -10.93
C TYR A 51 -13.55 2.12 -10.78
N PRO A 52 -14.08 3.07 -11.58
CA PRO A 52 -13.64 4.47 -11.57
C PRO A 52 -13.89 5.20 -10.23
N GLU A 53 -14.79 4.69 -9.40
CA GLU A 53 -15.07 5.19 -8.05
C GLU A 53 -13.91 4.99 -7.07
N VAL A 54 -12.98 4.06 -7.35
CA VAL A 54 -11.83 3.79 -6.49
C VAL A 54 -10.75 4.84 -6.73
N CYS A 55 -10.20 5.36 -5.62
CA CYS A 55 -9.02 6.21 -5.65
C CYS A 55 -7.77 5.35 -5.85
N LEU A 56 -7.15 5.46 -7.03
CA LEU A 56 -6.01 4.66 -7.45
C LEU A 56 -4.72 5.48 -7.34
N GLY A 57 -3.92 5.17 -6.33
CA GLY A 57 -2.57 5.69 -6.17
C GLY A 57 -1.51 4.72 -6.68
N ILE A 58 -0.25 5.06 -6.40
CA ILE A 58 0.90 4.19 -6.61
C ILE A 58 1.52 3.82 -5.26
N ASP A 59 1.83 2.54 -5.10
CA ASP A 59 2.69 2.07 -4.01
C ASP A 59 4.12 2.04 -4.53
N ILE A 60 4.90 3.06 -4.20
CA ILE A 60 6.32 3.13 -4.55
C ILE A 60 7.05 2.02 -3.80
N ASN A 61 7.55 1.06 -4.56
CA ASN A 61 8.09 -0.19 -4.04
C ASN A 61 9.60 -0.27 -4.26
N LEU A 62 10.36 -0.38 -3.17
CA LEU A 62 11.83 -0.49 -3.18
C LEU A 62 12.32 -1.80 -2.53
N VAL A 63 11.42 -2.75 -2.29
CA VAL A 63 11.68 -3.94 -1.47
C VAL A 63 11.15 -5.26 -2.02
N ALA A 64 10.35 -5.27 -3.09
CA ALA A 64 9.81 -6.48 -3.69
C ALA A 64 9.95 -6.49 -5.21
N GLY A 65 10.30 -7.66 -5.79
CA GLY A 65 10.48 -7.77 -7.25
C GLY A 65 11.75 -7.11 -7.77
N LYS A 66 11.74 -6.76 -9.06
CA LYS A 66 12.85 -6.10 -9.76
C LYS A 66 12.57 -4.62 -9.95
N PRO A 67 13.58 -3.75 -10.11
CA PRO A 67 13.38 -2.34 -10.44
C PRO A 67 12.72 -2.17 -11.81
N VAL A 68 12.02 -1.04 -11.99
CA VAL A 68 11.54 -0.59 -13.30
C VAL A 68 12.70 0.04 -14.09
N SER A 69 13.56 0.78 -13.40
CA SER A 69 14.76 1.36 -13.99
C SER A 69 15.76 0.28 -14.41
N ASP A 70 16.71 0.68 -15.26
CA ASP A 70 17.83 -0.17 -15.67
C ASP A 70 18.64 -0.58 -14.42
N PRO A 71 18.76 -1.88 -14.10
CA PRO A 71 19.52 -2.38 -12.95
C PRO A 71 20.96 -1.83 -12.87
N ALA A 72 21.60 -1.54 -14.01
CA ALA A 72 22.95 -0.97 -14.04
C ALA A 72 23.03 0.46 -13.50
N LYS A 73 21.89 1.17 -13.38
CA LYS A 73 21.80 2.54 -12.87
C LYS A 73 21.33 2.62 -11.43
N VAL A 74 20.89 1.50 -10.85
CA VAL A 74 20.42 1.42 -9.46
C VAL A 74 21.08 0.27 -8.67
N PRO A 75 22.39 0.05 -8.80
CA PRO A 75 23.06 -1.10 -8.18
C PRO A 75 22.97 -1.13 -6.65
N SER A 76 22.84 0.01 -5.97
CA SER A 76 22.69 0.07 -4.51
C SER A 76 21.34 -0.46 -4.03
N LEU A 77 20.33 -0.46 -4.91
CA LEU A 77 18.97 -0.85 -4.58
C LEU A 77 18.73 -2.35 -4.69
N ILE A 78 19.55 -3.06 -5.45
CA ILE A 78 19.32 -4.45 -5.82
C ILE A 78 20.43 -5.38 -5.33
N LYS A 79 20.06 -6.63 -5.13
CA LYS A 79 20.96 -7.76 -4.92
C LYS A 79 21.62 -8.17 -6.23
N GLU A 80 22.65 -9.01 -6.16
CA GLU A 80 23.35 -9.56 -7.32
C GLU A 80 22.43 -10.29 -8.31
N ASN A 81 21.32 -10.86 -7.82
CA ASN A 81 20.32 -11.53 -8.66
C ASN A 81 19.34 -10.56 -9.37
N GLY A 82 19.53 -9.25 -9.20
CA GLY A 82 18.73 -8.20 -9.83
C GLY A 82 17.39 -7.88 -9.14
N TYR A 83 17.10 -8.49 -8.00
CA TYR A 83 15.92 -8.19 -7.19
C TYR A 83 16.24 -7.16 -6.10
N PHE A 84 15.25 -6.39 -5.67
CA PHE A 84 15.42 -5.52 -4.52
C PHE A 84 15.81 -6.30 -3.25
N TYR A 85 16.54 -5.63 -2.36
CA TYR A 85 16.65 -6.05 -0.96
C TYR A 85 15.28 -5.98 -0.29
N ASP A 86 14.90 -6.99 0.48
CA ASP A 86 13.64 -6.96 1.21
C ASP A 86 13.66 -5.95 2.38
N SER A 87 12.49 -5.65 2.94
CA SER A 87 12.37 -4.62 3.97
C SER A 87 13.10 -4.96 5.28
N ARG A 88 13.41 -6.24 5.57
CA ARG A 88 14.22 -6.64 6.73
C ARG A 88 15.70 -6.45 6.44
N GLU A 89 16.14 -6.85 5.23
CA GLU A 89 17.50 -6.60 4.74
C GLU A 89 17.82 -5.11 4.76
N ARG A 90 16.92 -4.25 4.28
CA ARG A 90 17.06 -2.78 4.30
C ARG A 90 17.21 -2.22 5.72
N ARG A 91 16.29 -2.56 6.63
CA ARG A 91 16.36 -2.10 8.03
C ARG A 91 17.63 -2.56 8.73
N LYS A 92 18.13 -3.75 8.41
CA LYS A 92 19.41 -4.23 8.93
C LYS A 92 20.57 -3.36 8.44
N ARG A 93 20.60 -3.02 7.14
CA ARG A 93 21.62 -2.12 6.56
C ARG A 93 21.56 -0.71 7.17
N ASP A 94 20.37 -0.20 7.50
CA ASP A 94 20.24 1.07 8.22
C ASP A 94 20.86 1.02 9.62
N GLN A 95 20.69 -0.08 10.35
CA GLN A 95 21.30 -0.23 11.68
C GLN A 95 22.83 -0.28 11.63
N GLU A 96 23.38 -0.78 10.52
CA GLU A 96 24.83 -0.89 10.29
C GLU A 96 25.45 0.40 9.72
N CYS A 97 24.61 1.36 9.30
CA CYS A 97 25.04 2.63 8.73
C CYS A 97 25.03 3.76 9.77
N GLU A 98 26.09 4.57 9.83
CA GLU A 98 26.21 5.67 10.81
C GLU A 98 25.08 6.71 10.71
N SER A 99 24.58 6.98 9.49
CA SER A 99 23.46 7.89 9.24
C SER A 99 22.09 7.31 9.61
N HIS A 100 22.02 6.00 9.90
CA HIS A 100 20.79 5.22 9.99
C HIS A 100 19.88 5.32 8.75
N ASP A 101 20.48 5.64 7.60
CA ASP A 101 19.84 5.72 6.30
C ASP A 101 20.87 5.38 5.22
N HIS A 102 20.86 4.14 4.76
CA HIS A 102 21.84 3.64 3.78
C HIS A 102 21.44 3.93 2.32
N MET A 103 20.30 4.58 2.10
CA MET A 103 19.72 4.76 0.76
C MET A 103 20.51 5.79 -0.06
N ASP A 104 20.79 5.47 -1.31
CA ASP A 104 21.33 6.44 -2.27
C ASP A 104 20.19 7.30 -2.85
N GLU A 105 20.24 8.61 -2.65
CA GLU A 105 19.18 9.53 -3.09
C GLU A 105 19.00 9.55 -4.61
N ALA A 106 20.08 9.48 -5.38
CA ALA A 106 20.03 9.59 -6.83
C ALA A 106 19.43 8.33 -7.46
N GLU A 107 19.86 7.15 -7.00
CA GLU A 107 19.30 5.88 -7.45
C GLU A 107 17.84 5.71 -6.99
N THR A 108 17.53 6.10 -5.75
CA THR A 108 16.15 6.07 -5.22
C THR A 108 15.23 6.98 -6.03
N TYR A 109 15.66 8.20 -6.36
CA TYR A 109 14.92 9.10 -7.23
C TYR A 109 14.73 8.51 -8.63
N LEU A 110 15.77 7.93 -9.22
CA LEU A 110 15.71 7.34 -10.55
C LEU A 110 14.66 6.22 -10.61
N GLU A 111 14.67 5.30 -9.63
CA GLU A 111 13.72 4.20 -9.59
C GLU A 111 12.29 4.67 -9.30
N ALA A 112 12.09 5.52 -8.29
CA ALA A 112 10.75 6.02 -7.95
C ALA A 112 10.14 6.83 -9.10
N LYS A 113 10.95 7.62 -9.81
CA LYS A 113 10.52 8.32 -11.04
C LYS A 113 10.13 7.32 -12.13
N ALA A 114 10.94 6.29 -12.36
CA ALA A 114 10.64 5.25 -13.36
C ALA A 114 9.31 4.52 -13.04
N GLN A 115 9.01 4.30 -11.76
CA GLN A 115 7.72 3.74 -11.33
C GLN A 115 6.54 4.68 -11.64
N ILE A 116 6.65 5.98 -11.33
CA ILE A 116 5.59 6.96 -11.67
C ILE A 116 5.35 7.02 -13.18
N GLU A 117 6.41 7.07 -13.98
CA GLU A 117 6.28 7.08 -15.45
C GLU A 117 5.65 5.79 -15.97
N ARG A 118 6.01 4.64 -15.39
CA ARG A 118 5.38 3.35 -15.74
C ARG A 118 3.91 3.30 -15.33
N PHE A 119 3.53 3.87 -14.20
CA PHE A 119 2.13 4.01 -13.80
C PHE A 119 1.35 4.79 -14.87
N ILE A 120 1.89 5.93 -15.31
CA ILE A 120 1.27 6.77 -16.34
C ILE A 120 1.16 5.99 -17.65
N ALA A 121 2.19 5.26 -18.04
CA ALA A 121 2.16 4.43 -19.25
C ALA A 121 1.11 3.31 -19.19
N LEU A 122 0.92 2.68 -18.02
CA LEU A 122 -0.03 1.58 -17.85
C LEU A 122 -1.49 2.06 -17.75
N THR A 123 -1.72 3.22 -17.14
CA THR A 123 -3.08 3.69 -16.79
C THR A 123 -3.57 4.86 -17.64
N GLY A 124 -2.67 5.53 -18.37
CA GLY A 124 -2.96 6.74 -19.13
C GLY A 124 -3.15 8.01 -18.27
N LYS A 125 -2.98 7.94 -16.94
CA LYS A 125 -3.15 9.06 -16.01
C LYS A 125 -2.07 9.04 -14.92
N LYS A 126 -1.88 10.19 -14.25
CA LYS A 126 -1.04 10.26 -13.04
C LYS A 126 -1.70 9.47 -11.89
N PRO A 127 -0.93 8.89 -10.95
CA PRO A 127 -1.52 8.31 -9.75
C PRO A 127 -2.15 9.41 -8.91
N GLU A 128 -3.24 9.10 -8.21
CA GLU A 128 -3.98 10.08 -7.42
C GLU A 128 -3.31 10.40 -6.07
N TYR A 129 -2.35 9.56 -5.67
CA TYR A 129 -1.48 9.78 -4.52
C TYR A 129 -0.18 8.96 -4.64
N LEU A 130 0.87 9.41 -3.96
CA LEU A 130 2.09 8.64 -3.71
C LEU A 130 2.02 7.99 -2.32
N HIS A 131 2.17 6.67 -2.26
CA HIS A 131 2.30 5.90 -1.03
C HIS A 131 3.62 5.11 -1.04
N GLY A 132 4.25 4.93 0.13
CA GLY A 132 5.50 4.18 0.24
C GLY A 132 5.24 2.76 0.74
N HIS A 133 5.81 1.74 0.08
CA HIS A 133 5.58 0.35 0.47
C HIS A 133 6.61 -0.17 1.48
N ALA A 134 6.13 -0.62 2.64
CA ALA A 134 6.79 -1.48 3.65
C ALA A 134 8.16 -1.06 4.22
N TYR A 135 8.80 -0.02 3.69
CA TYR A 135 10.10 0.50 4.10
C TYR A 135 10.18 2.00 3.78
N GLY A 136 10.69 2.79 4.73
CA GLY A 136 10.88 4.22 4.57
C GLY A 136 12.12 4.69 5.31
N SER A 137 12.74 5.74 4.80
CA SER A 137 13.90 6.43 5.38
C SER A 137 13.81 7.93 5.08
N PRO A 138 14.57 8.80 5.77
CA PRO A 138 14.63 10.23 5.43
C PRO A 138 14.92 10.51 3.95
N THR A 139 15.81 9.73 3.33
CA THR A 139 16.13 9.82 1.90
C THR A 139 14.91 9.47 1.03
N ILE A 140 14.19 8.40 1.35
CA ILE A 140 12.96 8.03 0.61
C ILE A 140 11.92 9.14 0.72
N THR A 141 11.70 9.69 1.92
CA THR A 141 10.77 10.80 2.14
C THR A 141 11.15 12.01 1.29
N LYS A 142 12.42 12.42 1.29
CA LYS A 142 12.93 13.52 0.48
C LYS A 142 12.72 13.30 -1.02
N VAL A 143 12.94 12.07 -1.51
CA VAL A 143 12.69 11.71 -2.90
C VAL A 143 11.20 11.80 -3.24
N HIS A 144 10.33 11.29 -2.37
CA HIS A 144 8.87 11.37 -2.56
C HIS A 144 8.38 12.82 -2.56
N GLU A 145 8.90 13.69 -1.68
CA GLU A 145 8.57 15.12 -1.66
C GLU A 145 8.97 15.81 -2.97
N ARG A 146 10.17 15.50 -3.47
CA ARG A 146 10.64 16.03 -4.76
C ARG A 146 9.75 15.59 -5.92
N LEU A 147 9.41 14.30 -5.99
CA LEU A 147 8.55 13.76 -7.06
C LEU A 147 7.10 14.25 -6.94
N SER A 148 6.59 14.38 -5.72
CA SER A 148 5.29 15.00 -5.43
C SER A 148 5.21 16.41 -6.03
N ALA A 149 6.22 17.24 -5.77
CA ALA A 149 6.29 18.59 -6.34
C ALA A 149 6.48 18.60 -7.87
N GLU A 150 7.31 17.71 -8.41
CA GLU A 150 7.60 17.63 -9.85
C GLU A 150 6.36 17.21 -10.67
N TYR A 151 5.60 16.24 -10.17
CA TYR A 151 4.45 15.69 -10.88
C TYR A 151 3.11 16.28 -10.44
N GLY A 152 3.07 17.02 -9.33
CA GLY A 152 1.84 17.51 -8.72
C GLY A 152 0.98 16.37 -8.17
N ILE A 153 1.60 15.36 -7.55
CA ILE A 153 0.92 14.19 -6.98
C ILE A 153 1.05 14.25 -5.46
N PRO A 154 -0.04 14.28 -4.69
CA PRO A 154 0.06 14.43 -3.25
C PRO A 154 0.55 13.14 -2.58
N MET A 155 1.25 13.29 -1.46
CA MET A 155 1.73 12.15 -0.66
C MET A 155 0.71 11.79 0.41
N THR A 156 0.39 10.51 0.56
CA THR A 156 -0.57 10.06 1.59
C THR A 156 -0.12 10.48 2.99
N GLN A 157 1.17 10.37 3.30
CA GLN A 157 1.71 10.77 4.61
C GLN A 157 1.42 12.25 4.93
N LYS A 158 1.55 13.13 3.92
CA LYS A 158 1.25 14.55 4.07
C LYS A 158 -0.25 14.79 4.20
N ILE A 159 -1.09 14.19 3.35
CA ILE A 159 -2.55 14.31 3.44
C ILE A 159 -3.04 13.87 4.84
N LEU A 160 -2.63 12.68 5.29
CA LEU A 160 -3.07 12.13 6.56
C LEU A 160 -2.62 13.01 7.74
N ALA A 161 -1.43 13.61 7.67
CA ALA A 161 -0.92 14.53 8.69
C ALA A 161 -1.67 15.87 8.70
N ASP A 162 -1.85 16.50 7.54
CA ASP A 162 -2.48 17.81 7.38
C ASP A 162 -3.96 17.78 7.82
N HIS A 163 -4.64 16.64 7.62
CA HIS A 163 -6.03 16.41 8.05
C HIS A 163 -6.17 15.74 9.41
N HIS A 164 -5.08 15.55 10.15
CA HIS A 164 -5.07 14.90 11.47
C HIS A 164 -5.79 13.54 11.49
N VAL A 165 -5.65 12.75 10.42
CA VAL A 165 -6.32 11.46 10.25
C VAL A 165 -5.74 10.45 11.24
N LYS A 166 -6.59 9.87 12.08
CA LYS A 166 -6.17 8.81 13.01
C LYS A 166 -5.93 7.51 12.26
N MET A 167 -4.70 7.02 12.28
CA MET A 167 -4.40 5.66 11.80
C MET A 167 -4.95 4.62 12.79
N ALA A 168 -5.71 3.65 12.28
CA ALA A 168 -6.16 2.52 13.08
C ALA A 168 -4.97 1.72 13.61
N LYS A 169 -5.07 1.23 14.86
CA LYS A 169 -4.10 0.26 15.38
C LYS A 169 -4.13 -1.03 14.56
N SER A 170 -2.96 -1.63 14.33
CA SER A 170 -2.83 -2.88 13.60
C SER A 170 -3.38 -4.06 14.40
N TRP A 171 -4.05 -4.98 13.71
CA TRP A 171 -4.51 -6.27 14.25
C TRP A 171 -3.42 -7.35 14.23
N TYR A 172 -2.16 -6.96 14.00
CA TYR A 172 -1.01 -7.85 13.88
C TYR A 172 0.26 -7.19 14.40
N THR A 173 1.27 -8.01 14.71
CA THR A 173 2.61 -7.57 15.10
C THR A 173 3.65 -8.34 14.30
N VAL A 174 4.55 -7.64 13.62
CA VAL A 174 5.66 -8.26 12.87
C VAL A 174 6.89 -8.48 13.77
N PRO A 175 7.66 -9.58 13.61
CA PRO A 175 7.43 -10.67 12.66
C PRO A 175 6.34 -11.65 13.13
N PHE A 176 5.65 -12.28 12.17
CA PHE A 176 4.63 -13.30 12.45
C PHE A 176 4.82 -14.55 11.55
N SER A 177 4.45 -15.72 12.07
CA SER A 177 4.42 -17.01 11.36
C SER A 177 3.14 -17.18 10.53
N LEU A 178 3.09 -18.20 9.66
CA LEU A 178 1.86 -18.54 8.92
C LEU A 178 0.70 -18.90 9.87
N GLU A 179 0.99 -19.64 10.95
CA GLU A 179 0.00 -20.00 11.96
C GLU A 179 -0.55 -18.77 12.68
N GLN A 180 0.33 -17.83 13.04
CA GLN A 180 -0.08 -16.57 13.66
C GLN A 180 -0.94 -15.74 12.71
N GLN A 181 -0.64 -15.69 11.42
CA GLN A 181 -1.50 -15.02 10.43
C GLN A 181 -2.88 -15.65 10.33
N LEU A 182 -2.95 -16.99 10.34
CA LEU A 182 -4.21 -17.73 10.24
C LEU A 182 -5.11 -17.57 11.47
N SER A 183 -4.51 -17.36 12.64
CA SER A 183 -5.25 -17.17 13.90
C SER A 183 -5.74 -15.73 14.11
N LEU A 184 -5.32 -14.78 13.27
CA LEU A 184 -5.84 -13.41 13.32
C LEU A 184 -7.32 -13.38 12.96
N SER A 185 -8.03 -12.47 13.62
CA SER A 185 -9.38 -12.05 13.25
C SER A 185 -9.41 -10.54 13.03
N THR A 186 -9.11 -10.11 11.79
CA THR A 186 -9.18 -8.70 11.39
C THR A 186 -10.59 -8.16 11.61
N LYS A 187 -11.62 -8.96 11.27
CA LYS A 187 -13.02 -8.60 11.42
C LYS A 187 -13.37 -8.30 12.87
N ASP A 188 -13.15 -9.26 13.79
CA ASP A 188 -13.52 -9.06 15.20
C ASP A 188 -12.74 -7.93 15.86
N PHE A 189 -11.48 -7.72 15.43
CA PHE A 189 -10.66 -6.61 15.90
C PHE A 189 -11.27 -5.25 15.54
N LEU A 190 -11.70 -5.08 14.28
CA LEU A 190 -12.29 -3.84 13.79
C LEU A 190 -13.70 -3.62 14.36
N LEU A 191 -14.56 -4.65 14.38
CA LEU A 191 -15.92 -4.55 14.91
C LEU A 191 -15.95 -4.18 16.40
N ALA A 192 -14.94 -4.61 17.15
CA ALA A 192 -14.78 -4.24 18.56
C ALA A 192 -14.08 -2.89 18.78
N ASP A 193 -13.86 -2.10 17.72
CA ASP A 193 -13.12 -0.83 17.72
C ASP A 193 -11.75 -0.91 18.41
N ARG A 194 -11.05 -2.04 18.30
CA ARG A 194 -9.68 -2.17 18.86
C ARG A 194 -8.66 -1.36 18.06
N GLY A 195 -9.04 -0.90 16.87
CA GLY A 195 -8.34 0.13 16.12
C GLY A 195 -8.42 1.52 16.78
N GLU A 196 -9.35 1.70 17.73
CA GLU A 196 -9.65 2.92 18.48
C GLU A 196 -9.98 4.11 17.57
N ILE A 197 -10.79 3.91 16.54
CA ILE A 197 -11.05 4.94 15.53
C ILE A 197 -12.37 5.67 15.72
N LEU A 198 -13.39 5.06 16.33
CA LEU A 198 -14.75 5.62 16.41
C LEU A 198 -14.83 6.99 17.12
N GLY A 199 -13.88 7.30 18.01
CA GLY A 199 -13.81 8.59 18.69
C GLY A 199 -13.15 9.71 17.90
N SER A 200 -12.72 9.48 16.65
CA SER A 200 -11.97 10.44 15.84
C SER A 200 -12.86 11.13 14.82
N GLU A 201 -12.51 12.35 14.42
CA GLU A 201 -13.21 13.04 13.33
C GLU A 201 -12.99 12.31 11.99
N MET A 202 -11.72 12.02 11.70
CA MET A 202 -11.27 11.27 10.53
C MET A 202 -10.33 10.13 10.96
N ALA A 203 -10.47 8.98 10.33
CA ALA A 203 -9.56 7.86 10.52
C ALA A 203 -9.24 7.16 9.20
N ALA A 204 -8.17 6.37 9.22
CA ALA A 204 -7.79 5.50 8.11
C ALA A 204 -7.49 4.07 8.58
N ILE A 205 -7.98 3.11 7.80
CA ILE A 205 -7.60 1.71 7.87
C ILE A 205 -6.80 1.39 6.61
N ILE A 206 -5.57 0.91 6.80
CA ILE A 206 -4.75 0.33 5.72
C ILE A 206 -4.70 -1.17 5.97
N SER A 207 -5.31 -1.93 5.06
CA SER A 207 -5.31 -3.39 5.06
C SER A 207 -4.51 -3.95 3.89
N HIS A 208 -4.36 -5.28 3.83
CA HIS A 208 -3.63 -5.96 2.76
C HIS A 208 -4.52 -7.05 2.16
N CYS A 209 -5.73 -6.72 1.71
CA CYS A 209 -6.67 -7.69 1.16
C CYS A 209 -6.09 -8.44 -0.04
N GLY A 210 -6.47 -9.70 -0.24
CA GLY A 210 -6.02 -10.45 -1.39
C GLY A 210 -6.32 -11.95 -1.30
N TYR A 211 -6.44 -12.60 -2.45
CA TYR A 211 -6.30 -14.05 -2.50
C TYR A 211 -4.81 -14.44 -2.50
N VAL A 212 -4.54 -15.71 -2.23
CA VAL A 212 -3.18 -16.25 -2.10
C VAL A 212 -2.86 -17.11 -3.33
N ASP A 213 -1.75 -16.82 -4.00
CA ASP A 213 -1.15 -17.65 -5.05
C ASP A 213 0.32 -17.97 -4.74
N ALA A 214 0.87 -18.98 -5.41
CA ALA A 214 2.25 -19.41 -5.18
C ALA A 214 3.29 -18.29 -5.37
N PRO A 215 3.20 -17.40 -6.39
CA PRO A 215 4.15 -16.30 -6.54
C PRO A 215 4.20 -15.34 -5.35
N LEU A 216 3.11 -15.21 -4.57
CA LEU A 216 3.07 -14.30 -3.43
C LEU A 216 4.12 -14.64 -2.36
N PHE A 217 4.41 -15.92 -2.16
CA PHE A 217 5.36 -16.40 -1.15
C PHE A 217 6.81 -15.98 -1.45
N GLU A 218 7.11 -15.63 -2.70
CA GLU A 218 8.45 -15.19 -3.12
C GLU A 218 8.68 -13.69 -2.87
N VAL A 219 7.61 -12.92 -2.70
CA VAL A 219 7.67 -11.45 -2.73
C VAL A 219 7.05 -10.78 -1.50
N SER A 220 6.41 -11.55 -0.62
CA SER A 220 5.72 -11.01 0.55
C SER A 220 5.73 -11.98 1.73
N SER A 221 5.95 -11.43 2.93
CA SER A 221 5.72 -12.16 4.19
C SER A 221 4.26 -12.10 4.66
N PHE A 222 3.49 -11.13 4.15
CA PHE A 222 2.04 -11.02 4.33
C PHE A 222 1.40 -11.98 3.32
N THR A 223 0.91 -13.12 3.80
CA THR A 223 0.32 -14.17 2.97
C THR A 223 -1.10 -14.47 3.46
N MET A 224 -1.24 -15.25 4.52
CA MET A 224 -2.55 -15.67 5.04
C MET A 224 -3.35 -14.51 5.66
N ILE A 225 -2.66 -13.48 6.16
CA ILE A 225 -3.34 -12.27 6.67
C ILE A 225 -4.19 -11.58 5.60
N ARG A 226 -3.80 -11.70 4.32
CA ARG A 226 -4.54 -11.08 3.21
C ARG A 226 -5.96 -11.62 3.06
N ALA A 227 -6.13 -12.92 3.32
CA ALA A 227 -7.43 -13.57 3.32
C ALA A 227 -8.29 -13.12 4.51
N LYS A 228 -7.68 -12.88 5.69
CA LYS A 228 -8.37 -12.36 6.89
C LYS A 228 -8.81 -10.92 6.73
N ASP A 229 -7.96 -10.10 6.10
CA ASP A 229 -8.29 -8.73 5.76
C ASP A 229 -9.43 -8.69 4.73
N LEU A 230 -9.35 -9.51 3.69
CA LEU A 230 -10.41 -9.61 2.68
C LEU A 230 -11.73 -10.06 3.30
N GLU A 231 -11.72 -11.10 4.14
CA GLU A 231 -12.89 -11.57 4.89
C GLU A 231 -13.57 -10.42 5.66
N ALA A 232 -12.79 -9.59 6.36
CA ALA A 232 -13.32 -8.44 7.07
C ALA A 232 -13.97 -7.42 6.12
N MET A 233 -13.25 -7.02 5.05
CA MET A 233 -13.69 -5.94 4.17
C MET A 233 -14.91 -6.27 3.29
N VAL A 234 -15.20 -7.55 3.05
CA VAL A 234 -16.40 -7.98 2.30
C VAL A 234 -17.57 -8.37 3.20
N SER A 235 -17.33 -8.55 4.50
CA SER A 235 -18.35 -9.04 5.43
C SER A 235 -19.55 -8.10 5.56
N ASP A 236 -20.73 -8.68 5.74
CA ASP A 236 -21.95 -7.90 5.97
C ASP A 236 -21.92 -7.25 7.36
N GLU A 237 -21.23 -7.87 8.32
CA GLU A 237 -21.00 -7.30 9.64
C GLU A 237 -20.17 -6.01 9.57
N MET A 238 -19.13 -5.95 8.74
CA MET A 238 -18.35 -4.72 8.57
C MET A 238 -19.17 -3.61 7.91
N LYS A 239 -19.98 -3.95 6.90
CA LYS A 239 -20.92 -2.99 6.26
C LYS A 239 -21.97 -2.49 7.25
N ALA A 240 -22.52 -3.38 8.06
CA ALA A 240 -23.47 -3.03 9.11
C ALA A 240 -22.82 -2.12 10.16
N TRP A 241 -21.61 -2.45 10.61
CA TRP A 241 -20.85 -1.66 11.57
C TRP A 241 -20.58 -0.23 11.07
N ILE A 242 -20.21 -0.05 9.79
CA ILE A 242 -20.08 1.27 9.16
C ILE A 242 -21.41 2.04 9.22
N LYS A 243 -22.52 1.38 8.88
CA LYS A 243 -23.85 2.00 8.87
C LYS A 243 -24.33 2.38 10.27
N GLU A 244 -24.19 1.48 11.23
CA GLU A 244 -24.63 1.63 12.62
C GLU A 244 -23.86 2.72 13.35
N ASN A 245 -22.58 2.89 13.04
CA ASN A 245 -21.74 3.95 13.60
C ASN A 245 -21.78 5.26 12.78
N HIS A 246 -22.68 5.36 11.80
CA HIS A 246 -22.82 6.54 10.93
C HIS A 246 -21.49 7.01 10.33
N ILE A 247 -20.70 6.05 9.84
CA ILE A 247 -19.39 6.29 9.25
C ILE A 247 -19.56 6.66 7.77
N GLU A 248 -18.99 7.79 7.38
CA GLU A 248 -18.88 8.22 5.98
C GLU A 248 -17.59 7.66 5.39
N LEU A 249 -17.68 6.80 4.37
CA LEU A 249 -16.50 6.32 3.66
C LEU A 249 -15.99 7.40 2.72
N ILE A 250 -14.70 7.71 2.83
CA ILE A 250 -14.02 8.71 2.03
C ILE A 250 -12.80 8.11 1.32
N THR A 251 -12.27 8.87 0.37
CA THR A 251 -11.03 8.60 -0.35
C THR A 251 -10.05 9.76 -0.19
N TYR A 252 -8.84 9.61 -0.71
CA TYR A 252 -7.91 10.73 -0.77
C TYR A 252 -8.44 11.89 -1.64
N ARG A 253 -9.39 11.67 -2.56
CA ARG A 253 -10.01 12.74 -3.36
C ARG A 253 -10.74 13.74 -2.47
N ASP A 254 -11.40 13.25 -1.43
CA ASP A 254 -12.18 14.05 -0.48
C ASP A 254 -11.30 14.88 0.47
N LEU A 255 -10.01 14.54 0.54
CA LEU A 255 -8.99 15.23 1.34
C LEU A 255 -8.07 16.11 0.48
N GLN A 256 -8.35 16.22 -0.82
CA GLN A 256 -7.63 17.09 -1.74
C GLN A 256 -8.49 18.27 -2.22
N ALA A 257 -9.75 18.35 -1.77
CA ALA A 257 -10.71 19.34 -2.23
C ALA A 257 -10.54 20.69 -1.52
N ASP A 258 -10.28 21.68 -2.37
CA ASP A 258 -10.07 23.14 -2.24
C ASP A 258 -8.75 23.64 -1.63
#